data_AF-A0A842HKM2-F1
#
_entry.id   AF-A0A842HKM2-F1
#
_cell.length_a   1.000
_cell.length_b   1.000
_cell.length_c   1.000
_cell.angle_alpha   90.00
_cell.angle_beta   90.00
_cell.angle_gamma   90.00
#
_symmetry.space_group_name_H-M   'P 1'
#
loop_
_entity.id
_entity.type
_entity.pdbx_description
1 polymer ?
#
loop_
_entity_poly.entity_id
_entity_poly.type
_entity_poly.pdbx_seq_one_letter_code
_entity_poly.pdbx_strand_id
1 'polypeptide(L)'
;MAKHNPMHTLIDLTQNQANEAARQLQNLNASRDDAQAQLSTLYVYRQDYVERLEKATASGISAANYHNFRQFIATLDEAISQQNKIVAQLDQKLEQGKQRWFDHKRQLTSYETLLSRQEQERIQRDNRKEQIMTDELSSNQFRRHHNTH
;
A
#
# COMPACT_ATOMS: atom_id res chain seq x y z
N MET A 1 36.79 3.67 9.57
CA MET A 1 35.63 3.38 8.70
C MET A 1 34.37 3.61 9.52
N ALA A 2 33.46 4.48 9.06
CA ALA A 2 32.22 4.76 9.79
C ALA A 2 31.42 3.45 9.95
N LYS A 3 31.12 3.06 11.20
CA LYS A 3 30.27 1.90 11.49
C LYS A 3 28.90 2.17 10.84
N HIS A 4 28.52 1.36 9.85
CA HIS A 4 27.19 1.40 9.26
C HIS A 4 26.16 1.22 10.38
N ASN A 5 25.30 2.21 10.60
CA ASN A 5 24.34 2.18 11.70
C ASN A 5 23.23 1.18 11.33
N PRO A 6 23.04 0.08 12.09
CA PRO A 6 22.01 -0.92 11.80
C PRO A 6 20.58 -0.32 11.73
N MET A 7 20.33 0.82 12.37
CA MET A 7 19.06 1.54 12.25
C MET A 7 18.79 2.07 10.84
N HIS A 8 19.82 2.55 10.13
CA HIS A 8 19.66 2.98 8.74
C HIS A 8 19.29 1.80 7.84
N THR A 9 19.93 0.64 8.03
CA THR A 9 19.57 -0.58 7.29
C THR A 9 18.12 -1.01 7.53
N LEU A 10 17.63 -0.90 8.77
CA LEU A 10 16.24 -1.24 9.11
C LEU A 10 15.25 -0.25 8.49
N ILE A 11 15.57 1.04 8.46
CA ILE A 11 14.77 2.06 7.78
C ILE A 11 14.71 1.76 6.28
N ASP A 12 15.85 1.51 5.64
CA ASP A 12 15.90 1.19 4.20
C ASP A 12 15.08 -0.06 3.87
N LEU A 13 15.20 -1.12 4.69
CA LEU A 13 14.44 -2.35 4.51
C LEU A 13 12.93 -2.11 4.65
N THR A 14 12.49 -1.43 5.70
CA THR A 14 11.06 -1.18 5.93
C THR A 14 10.47 -0.19 4.93
N GLN A 15 11.25 0.78 4.46
CA GLN A 15 10.87 1.67 3.36
C GLN A 15 10.68 0.89 2.06
N ASN A 16 11.58 -0.05 1.74
CA ASN A 16 11.45 -0.92 0.58
C ASN A 16 10.20 -1.81 0.67
N GLN A 17 9.93 -2.40 1.84
CA GLN A 17 8.72 -3.19 2.08
C GLN A 17 7.44 -2.37 1.94
N ALA A 18 7.40 -1.16 2.49
CA ALA A 18 6.26 -0.25 2.32
C ALA A 18 6.03 0.12 0.84
N ASN A 19 7.11 0.38 0.10
CA ASN A 19 7.03 0.68 -1.34
C ASN A 19 6.59 -0.52 -2.18
N GLU A 20 7.00 -1.72 -1.82
CA GLU A 20 6.54 -2.94 -2.47
C GLU A 20 5.06 -3.20 -2.20
N ALA A 21 4.62 -3.07 -0.94
CA ALA A 21 3.22 -3.20 -0.56
C ALA A 21 2.34 -2.16 -1.27
N ALA A 22 2.82 -0.92 -1.44
CA ALA A 22 2.12 0.11 -2.21
C ALA A 22 1.97 -0.27 -3.70
N ARG A 23 3.02 -0.82 -4.32
CA ARG A 23 2.95 -1.32 -5.71
C ARG A 23 1.99 -2.50 -5.86
N GLN A 24 2.00 -3.43 -4.90
CA GLN A 24 1.05 -4.54 -4.88
C GLN A 24 -0.40 -4.05 -4.78
N LEU A 25 -0.66 -3.05 -3.92
CA LEU A 25 -1.98 -2.42 -3.81
C LEU A 25 -2.43 -1.75 -5.10
N GLN A 26 -1.53 -1.06 -5.80
CA GLN A 26 -1.84 -0.46 -7.10
C GLN A 26 -2.25 -1.53 -8.12
N ASN A 27 -1.52 -2.64 -8.20
CA ASN A 27 -1.84 -3.74 -9.10
C ASN A 27 -3.17 -4.42 -8.74
N LEU A 28 -3.46 -4.59 -7.45
CA LEU A 28 -4.73 -5.14 -6.98
C LEU A 28 -5.91 -4.21 -7.31
N ASN A 29 -5.76 -2.89 -7.17
CA ASN A 29 -6.79 -1.93 -7.55
C ASN A 29 -7.08 -1.99 -9.04
N ALA A 30 -6.03 -1.97 -9.89
CA ALA A 30 -6.20 -2.11 -11.34
C ALA A 30 -6.92 -3.43 -11.71
N SER A 31 -6.51 -4.54 -11.09
CA SER A 31 -7.17 -5.85 -11.31
C SER A 31 -8.65 -5.83 -10.90
N ARG A 32 -8.98 -5.11 -9.83
CA ARG A 32 -10.35 -4.96 -9.31
C ARG A 32 -11.20 -4.11 -10.23
N ASP A 33 -10.64 -3.03 -10.76
CA ASP A 33 -11.32 -2.16 -11.74
C ASP A 33 -11.59 -2.91 -13.05
N ASP A 34 -10.61 -3.67 -13.55
CA ASP A 34 -10.78 -4.52 -14.73
C ASP A 34 -11.87 -5.57 -14.50
N ALA A 35 -11.86 -6.23 -13.33
CA ALA A 35 -12.86 -7.22 -12.97
C ALA A 35 -14.27 -6.61 -12.88
N GLN A 36 -14.39 -5.38 -12.36
CA GLN A 36 -15.65 -4.65 -12.27
C GLN A 36 -16.15 -4.21 -13.66
N ALA A 37 -15.24 -3.81 -14.56
CA ALA A 37 -15.59 -3.46 -15.93
C ALA A 37 -16.13 -4.67 -16.69
N GLN A 38 -15.46 -5.83 -16.59
CA GLN A 38 -15.94 -7.09 -17.16
C GLN A 38 -17.31 -7.49 -16.61
N LEU A 39 -17.54 -7.35 -15.31
CA LEU A 39 -18.84 -7.61 -14.68
C LEU A 39 -19.93 -6.71 -15.25
N SER A 40 -19.64 -5.41 -15.43
CA SER A 40 -20.57 -4.46 -16.04
C SER A 40 -20.91 -4.86 -17.48
N THR A 41 -19.92 -5.25 -18.28
CA THR A 41 -20.15 -5.76 -19.64
C THR A 41 -21.04 -7.00 -19.66
N LEU A 42 -20.84 -7.95 -18.74
CA LEU A 42 -21.70 -9.13 -18.64
C LEU A 42 -23.16 -8.77 -18.33
N TYR A 43 -23.40 -7.80 -17.43
CA TYR A 43 -24.75 -7.32 -17.16
C TYR A 43 -25.40 -6.66 -18.36
N VAL A 44 -24.66 -5.83 -19.11
CA VAL A 44 -25.14 -5.21 -20.35
C VAL A 44 -25.53 -6.29 -21.36
N TYR A 45 -24.65 -7.27 -21.61
CA TYR A 45 -24.97 -8.35 -22.55
C TYR A 45 -26.16 -9.19 -22.12
N ARG A 46 -26.29 -9.47 -20.83
CA ARG A 46 -27.45 -10.18 -20.30
C ARG A 46 -28.74 -9.43 -20.57
N GLN A 47 -28.76 -8.13 -20.29
CA GLN A 47 -29.93 -7.28 -20.51
C GLN A 47 -30.32 -7.25 -21.99
N ASP A 48 -29.35 -6.99 -22.88
CA ASP A 48 -29.57 -7.01 -24.33
C ASP A 48 -30.15 -8.35 -24.80
N TYR A 49 -29.68 -9.47 -24.23
CA TYR A 49 -30.15 -10.81 -24.62
C TYR A 49 -31.57 -11.10 -24.14
N VAL A 50 -31.92 -10.65 -22.93
CA VAL A 50 -33.29 -10.75 -22.41
C VAL A 50 -34.24 -9.94 -23.28
N GLU A 51 -33.90 -8.70 -23.64
CA GLU A 51 -34.73 -7.87 -24.52
C GLU A 51 -34.91 -8.47 -25.91
N ARG A 52 -33.88 -9.12 -26.47
CA ARG A 52 -33.99 -9.86 -27.73
C ARG A 52 -34.95 -11.05 -27.61
N LEU A 53 -34.88 -11.79 -26.50
CA LEU A 53 -35.81 -12.89 -26.24
C LEU A 53 -37.24 -12.38 -26.15
N GLU A 54 -37.51 -11.30 -25.41
CA GLU A 54 -38.83 -10.70 -25.28
C GLU A 54 -39.41 -10.31 -26.65
N LYS A 55 -38.64 -9.58 -27.46
CA LYS A 55 -39.04 -9.18 -28.83
C LYS A 55 -39.33 -10.38 -29.70
N ALA A 56 -38.49 -11.41 -29.64
CA ALA A 56 -38.66 -12.62 -30.43
C ALA A 56 -39.92 -13.38 -29.97
N THR A 57 -40.14 -13.52 -28.67
CA THR A 57 -41.36 -14.19 -28.15
C THR A 57 -42.64 -13.48 -28.55
N ALA A 58 -42.62 -12.13 -28.62
CA ALA A 58 -43.75 -11.34 -29.08
C ALA A 58 -44.09 -11.58 -30.58
N SER A 59 -43.09 -11.90 -31.42
CA SER A 59 -43.29 -12.23 -32.84
C SER A 59 -43.49 -13.73 -33.10
N GLY A 60 -43.43 -14.56 -32.05
CA GLY A 60 -43.50 -16.02 -32.13
C GLY A 60 -42.15 -16.65 -32.48
N ILE A 61 -41.65 -17.54 -31.61
CA ILE A 61 -40.41 -18.29 -31.84
C ILE A 61 -40.60 -19.80 -31.75
N SER A 62 -39.70 -20.54 -32.41
CA SER A 62 -39.62 -21.98 -32.25
C SER A 62 -39.17 -22.37 -30.83
N ALA A 63 -39.62 -23.52 -30.35
CA ALA A 63 -39.20 -24.07 -29.07
C ALA A 63 -37.67 -24.27 -28.98
N ALA A 64 -37.03 -24.65 -30.09
CA ALA A 64 -35.58 -24.79 -30.17
C ALA A 64 -34.86 -23.45 -29.94
N ASN A 65 -35.33 -22.37 -30.58
CA ASN A 65 -34.74 -21.04 -30.39
C ASN A 65 -34.96 -20.54 -28.95
N TYR A 66 -36.16 -20.73 -28.39
CA TYR A 66 -36.44 -20.40 -26.99
C TYR A 66 -35.48 -21.11 -26.03
N HIS A 67 -35.25 -22.40 -26.25
CA HIS A 67 -34.32 -23.19 -25.45
C HIS A 67 -32.89 -22.65 -25.55
N ASN A 68 -32.41 -22.33 -26.75
CA ASN A 68 -31.07 -21.77 -26.96
C ASN A 68 -30.90 -20.41 -26.23
N PHE A 69 -31.90 -19.53 -26.30
CA PHE A 69 -31.88 -18.26 -25.55
C PHE A 69 -31.76 -18.50 -24.05
N ARG A 70 -32.59 -19.39 -23.50
CA ARG A 70 -32.56 -19.72 -22.08
C ARG A 70 -31.22 -20.30 -21.64
N GLN A 71 -30.63 -21.18 -22.45
CA GLN A 71 -29.33 -21.76 -22.15
C GLN A 71 -28.24 -20.69 -22.11
N PHE A 72 -28.22 -19.78 -23.09
CA PHE A 72 -27.22 -18.70 -23.13
C PHE A 72 -27.38 -17.71 -21.95
N ILE A 73 -28.61 -17.35 -21.59
CA ILE A 73 -28.87 -16.52 -20.40
C ILE A 73 -28.35 -17.22 -19.13
N ALA A 74 -28.57 -18.54 -18.99
CA ALA A 74 -28.04 -19.30 -17.87
C ALA A 74 -26.49 -19.29 -17.83
N THR A 75 -25.83 -19.39 -18.99
CA THR A 75 -24.37 -19.26 -19.08
C THR A 75 -23.89 -17.86 -18.67
N LEU A 76 -24.60 -16.80 -19.07
CA LEU A 76 -24.28 -15.44 -18.63
C LEU A 76 -24.48 -15.26 -17.12
N ASP A 77 -25.55 -15.81 -16.55
CA ASP A 77 -25.81 -15.80 -15.11
C ASP A 77 -24.69 -16.50 -14.33
N GLU A 78 -24.21 -17.63 -14.82
CA GLU A 78 -23.08 -18.34 -14.23
C GLU A 78 -21.80 -17.49 -14.31
N ALA A 79 -21.49 -16.91 -15.48
CA ALA A 79 -20.33 -16.04 -15.66
C ALA A 79 -20.37 -14.81 -14.72
N ILE A 80 -21.54 -14.19 -14.59
CA ILE A 80 -21.78 -13.07 -13.65
C ILE A 80 -21.54 -13.53 -12.21
N SER A 81 -22.02 -14.71 -11.82
CA SER A 81 -21.79 -15.26 -10.48
C SER A 81 -20.30 -15.48 -10.21
N GLN A 82 -19.57 -16.05 -11.18
CA GLN A 82 -18.14 -16.26 -11.09
C GLN A 82 -17.38 -14.92 -11.00
N GLN A 83 -17.74 -13.95 -11.82
CA GLN A 83 -17.10 -12.64 -11.83
C GLN A 83 -17.33 -11.87 -10.52
N ASN A 84 -18.54 -11.94 -9.96
CA ASN A 84 -18.82 -11.37 -8.63
C ASN A 84 -17.92 -11.98 -7.54
N LYS A 85 -17.66 -13.30 -7.58
CA LYS A 85 -16.73 -13.95 -6.64
C LYS A 85 -15.30 -13.42 -6.82
N ILE A 86 -14.86 -13.20 -8.05
CA ILE A 86 -13.54 -12.62 -8.34
C ILE A 86 -13.43 -11.20 -7.75
N VAL A 87 -14.43 -10.34 -7.99
CA VAL A 87 -14.47 -8.99 -7.42
C VAL A 87 -14.41 -9.05 -5.89
N ALA A 88 -15.22 -9.89 -5.25
CA ALA A 88 -15.20 -10.04 -3.79
C ALA A 88 -13.85 -10.52 -3.24
N GLN A 89 -13.19 -11.45 -3.94
CA GLN A 89 -11.84 -11.92 -3.57
C GLN A 89 -10.80 -10.80 -3.71
N LEU A 90 -10.90 -9.97 -4.75
CA LEU A 90 -10.01 -8.83 -4.96
C LEU A 90 -10.24 -7.76 -3.89
N ASP A 91 -11.48 -7.47 -3.52
CA ASP A 91 -11.80 -6.55 -2.44
C ASP A 91 -11.21 -7.04 -1.09
N GLN A 92 -11.31 -8.34 -0.79
CA GLN A 92 -10.68 -8.92 0.41
C GLN A 92 -9.15 -8.81 0.36
N LYS A 93 -8.52 -9.07 -0.79
CA LYS A 93 -7.07 -8.94 -0.98
C LYS A 93 -6.61 -7.49 -0.84
N LEU A 94 -7.37 -6.54 -1.36
CA LEU A 94 -7.12 -5.11 -1.21
C LEU A 94 -7.11 -4.71 0.27
N GLU A 95 -8.09 -5.16 1.04
CA GLU A 95 -8.15 -4.83 2.46
C GLU A 95 -6.96 -5.40 3.25
N GLN A 96 -6.60 -6.66 2.98
CA GLN A 96 -5.40 -7.27 3.56
C GLN A 96 -4.12 -6.54 3.14
N GLY A 97 -4.04 -6.14 1.87
CA GLY A 97 -2.91 -5.36 1.34
C GLY A 97 -2.77 -4.00 2.02
N LYS A 98 -3.89 -3.31 2.27
CA LYS A 98 -3.92 -2.01 2.97
C LYS A 98 -3.40 -2.18 4.39
N GLN A 99 -3.89 -3.19 5.12
CA GLN A 99 -3.43 -3.47 6.47
C GLN A 99 -1.91 -3.71 6.52
N ARG A 100 -1.38 -4.55 5.62
CA ARG A 100 0.08 -4.81 5.52
C ARG A 100 0.87 -3.53 5.22
N TRP A 101 0.39 -2.72 4.28
CA TRP A 101 1.02 -1.45 3.94
C TRP A 101 1.06 -0.50 5.15
N PHE A 102 -0.05 -0.38 5.88
CA PHE A 102 -0.12 0.42 7.11
C PHE A 102 0.84 -0.09 8.18
N ASP A 103 0.95 -1.39 8.37
CA ASP A 103 1.86 -1.98 9.35
C ASP A 103 3.33 -1.68 9.01
N HIS A 104 3.73 -1.82 7.73
CA HIS A 104 5.08 -1.43 7.28
C HIS A 104 5.32 0.07 7.45
N LYS A 105 4.34 0.91 7.12
CA LYS A 105 4.48 2.37 7.28
C LYS A 105 4.62 2.77 8.74
N ARG A 106 3.85 2.15 9.65
CA ARG A 106 3.96 2.36 11.09
C ARG A 106 5.33 1.96 11.62
N GLN A 107 5.86 0.81 11.17
CA GLN A 107 7.19 0.33 11.57
C GLN A 107 8.29 1.28 11.10
N LEU A 108 8.22 1.74 9.84
CA LEU A 108 9.14 2.73 9.29
C LEU A 108 9.14 4.02 10.13
N THR A 109 7.98 4.62 10.38
CA THR A 109 7.88 5.85 11.19
C THR A 109 8.44 5.64 12.60
N SER A 110 8.27 4.44 13.17
CA SER A 110 8.83 4.11 14.47
C SER A 110 10.36 4.11 14.45
N TYR A 111 10.98 3.53 13.42
CA TYR A 111 12.44 3.53 13.26
C TYR A 111 13.01 4.92 12.97
N GLU A 112 12.36 5.70 12.10
CA GLU A 112 12.73 7.10 11.84
C GLU A 112 12.70 7.94 13.12
N THR A 113 11.67 7.74 13.95
CA THR A 113 11.53 8.43 15.24
C THR A 113 12.66 8.06 16.20
N LEU A 114 13.00 6.78 16.30
CA LEU A 114 14.09 6.30 17.17
C LEU A 114 15.45 6.84 16.70
N LEU A 115 15.71 6.83 15.40
CA LEU A 115 16.94 7.37 14.83
C LEU A 115 17.07 8.88 15.11
N SER A 116 15.98 9.64 14.91
CA SER A 116 15.95 11.07 15.20
C SER A 116 16.28 11.38 16.66
N ARG A 117 15.71 10.61 17.60
CA ARG A 117 16.02 10.75 19.04
C ARG A 117 17.48 10.43 19.34
N GLN A 118 18.02 9.35 18.75
CA GLN A 118 19.42 8.98 18.93
C GLN A 118 20.37 10.09 18.46
N GLU A 119 20.06 10.72 17.33
CA GLU A 119 20.86 11.83 16.81
C GLU A 119 20.76 13.08 17.69
N GLN A 120 19.57 13.41 18.19
CA GLN A 120 19.40 14.51 19.16
C GLN A 120 20.21 14.28 20.44
N GLU A 121 20.18 13.06 20.98
CA GLU A 121 20.99 12.72 22.16
C GLU A 121 22.50 12.80 21.87
N ARG A 122 22.94 12.39 20.68
CA ARG A 122 24.34 12.49 20.26
C ARG A 122 24.79 13.95 20.21
N ILE A 123 24.01 14.80 19.54
CA ILE A 123 24.28 16.25 19.45
C ILE A 123 24.36 16.86 20.85
N GLN A 124 23.44 16.54 21.76
CA GLN A 124 23.48 17.05 23.13
C GLN A 124 24.75 16.61 23.89
N ARG A 125 25.19 15.36 23.72
CA ARG A 125 26.41 14.86 24.36
C ARG A 125 27.65 15.54 23.80
N ASP A 126 27.71 15.75 22.49
CA ASP A 126 28.84 16.38 21.82
C ASP A 126 28.94 17.87 22.21
N ASN A 127 27.81 18.60 22.21
CA ASN A 127 27.76 19.98 22.70
C ASN A 127 28.25 20.12 24.15
N ARG A 128 27.87 19.19 25.05
CA ARG A 128 28.34 19.20 26.44
C ARG A 128 29.85 18.98 26.54
N LYS A 129 30.42 18.09 25.72
CA LYS A 129 31.86 17.86 25.70
C LYS A 129 32.63 19.07 25.18
N GLU A 130 32.13 19.70 24.12
CA GLU A 130 32.72 20.92 23.55
C GLU A 130 32.68 22.07 24.55
N GLN A 131 31.58 22.23 25.29
CA GLN A 131 31.46 23.22 26.35
C GLN A 131 32.52 23.00 27.45
N ILE A 132 32.64 21.76 27.96
CA ILE A 132 33.64 21.41 28.98
C ILE A 132 35.07 21.72 28.48
N MET A 133 35.40 21.32 27.25
CA MET A 133 36.72 21.55 26.67
C MET A 133 37.03 23.05 26.51
N THR A 134 36.03 23.85 26.15
CA THR A 134 36.16 25.31 26.00
C THR A 134 36.36 25.99 27.36
N ASP A 135 35.61 25.56 28.39
CA ASP A 135 35.72 26.07 29.76
C ASP A 135 37.11 25.75 30.36
N GLU A 136 37.63 24.54 30.15
CA GLU A 136 38.98 24.14 30.57
C GLU A 136 40.07 25.00 29.90
N LEU A 137 39.96 25.23 28.58
CA LEU A 137 40.91 26.06 27.84
C LEU A 137 40.91 27.51 28.36
N SER A 138 39.72 28.07 28.58
CA SER A 138 39.53 29.43 29.09
C SER A 138 40.08 29.58 30.51
N SER A 139 39.80 28.61 31.39
CA SER A 139 40.34 28.58 32.76
C SER A 139 41.86 28.49 32.78
N ASN A 140 42.45 27.65 31.93
CA ASN A 140 43.91 27.52 31.81
C ASN A 140 44.58 28.79 31.28
N GLN A 141 43.98 29.48 30.32
CA GLN A 141 44.48 30.78 29.84
C GLN A 141 44.41 31.85 30.93
N PHE A 142 43.29 31.92 31.65
CA PHE A 142 43.12 32.87 32.75
C PHE A 142 44.16 32.66 33.86
N ARG A 143 44.42 31.40 34.25
CA ARG A 143 45.47 31.06 35.22
C ARG A 143 46.86 31.47 34.75
N ARG A 144 47.18 31.30 33.46
CA ARG A 144 48.47 31.73 32.90
C ARG A 144 48.67 33.24 32.95
N HIS A 145 47.63 34.02 32.64
CA HIS A 145 47.70 35.48 32.71
C HIS A 145 47.78 36.02 34.16
N HIS A 146 47.15 35.35 35.12
CA HIS A 146 47.23 35.74 36.54
C HIS A 146 48.59 35.42 37.19
N ASN A 147 49.32 34.41 36.70
CA ASN A 147 50.63 34.03 37.23
C ASN A 147 51.80 34.85 36.66
N THR A 148 51.53 35.82 35.77
CA THR A 148 52.53 36.68 35.11
C THR A 148 52.59 38.12 35.64
N HIS A 149 52.01 38.37 36.82
CA HIS A 149 52.15 39.62 37.59
C HIS A 149 52.83 39.32 38.94
#